data_AF-A0A7J2U3Z5-F1
#
_entry.id   AF-A0A7J2U3Z5-F1
#
_cell.length_a   1.000
_cell.length_b   1.000
_cell.length_c   1.000
_cell.angle_alpha   90.00
_cell.angle_beta   90.00
_cell.angle_gamma   90.00
#
_symmetry.space_group_name_H-M   'P 1'
#
loop_
_entity.id
_entity.type
_entity.pdbx_description
1 polymer ?
#
loop_
_entity_poly.entity_id
_entity_poly.type
_entity_poly.pdbx_seq_one_letter_code
_entity_poly.pdbx_strand_id
1 'polypeptide(L)'
;MGVVEAVLANPQSYAIMVLQFLLGLALGYISVKALKYILAFIAILALGTFLSIWSLGTTPQDVLKNVGIAIDAAKGLAIVLGLMTVGPVSIGFIVGAIIALLKK
;
A
#
# COMPACT_ATOMS: atom_id res chain seq x y z
N MET A 1 11.54 17.52 -31.31
CA MET A 1 10.85 18.37 -30.31
C MET A 1 11.50 18.13 -28.97
N GLY A 2 12.19 19.13 -28.44
CA GLY A 2 12.89 19.05 -27.15
C GLY A 2 11.91 19.10 -25.97
N VAL A 3 12.34 18.61 -24.81
CA VAL A 3 11.54 18.62 -23.56
C VAL A 3 11.04 20.04 -23.23
N VAL A 4 11.82 21.07 -23.56
CA VAL A 4 11.50 22.49 -23.36
C VAL A 4 10.35 22.96 -24.26
N GLU A 5 10.27 22.47 -25.49
CA GLU A 5 9.21 22.82 -26.45
C GLU A 5 7.88 22.14 -26.08
N ALA A 6 7.94 20.93 -25.52
CA ALA A 6 6.77 20.21 -25.01
C ALA A 6 6.16 20.88 -23.76
N VAL A 7 7.00 21.46 -22.88
CA VAL A 7 6.57 22.22 -21.69
C VAL A 7 5.80 23.48 -22.06
N LEU A 8 6.30 24.22 -23.05
CA LEU A 8 5.68 25.48 -23.49
C LEU A 8 4.37 25.25 -24.27
N ALA A 9 4.21 24.07 -24.88
CA ALA A 9 3.01 23.72 -25.64
C ALA A 9 1.80 23.35 -24.75
N ASN A 10 2.01 22.75 -23.57
CA ASN A 10 0.93 22.30 -22.67
C ASN A 10 1.32 22.41 -21.18
N PRO A 11 1.39 23.63 -20.61
CA PRO A 11 1.83 23.86 -19.24
C PRO A 11 0.95 23.17 -18.18
N GLN A 12 -0.34 23.00 -18.47
CA GLN A 12 -1.29 22.30 -17.58
C GLN A 12 -0.93 20.81 -17.40
N SER A 13 -0.45 20.14 -18.45
CA SER A 13 -0.07 18.72 -18.39
C SER A 13 1.13 18.51 -17.45
N TYR A 14 2.12 19.41 -17.50
CA TYR A 14 3.28 19.39 -16.61
C TYR A 14 2.92 19.67 -15.16
N ALA A 15 2.03 20.65 -14.91
CA ALA A 15 1.54 20.92 -13.57
C ALA A 15 0.83 19.71 -12.96
N ILE A 16 -0.02 19.02 -13.73
CA ILE A 16 -0.71 17.80 -13.31
C ILE A 16 0.29 16.69 -13.01
N MET A 17 1.33 16.51 -13.83
CA MET A 17 2.38 15.50 -13.61
C MET A 17 3.15 15.73 -12.30
N VAL A 18 3.54 16.98 -12.01
CA VAL A 18 4.21 17.33 -10.75
C VAL A 18 3.28 17.09 -9.57
N LEU A 19 2.01 17.48 -9.68
CA LEU A 19 1.03 17.27 -8.63
C LEU A 19 0.80 15.77 -8.36
N GLN A 20 0.68 14.96 -9.42
CA GLN A 20 0.56 13.52 -9.35
C GLN A 20 1.78 12.88 -8.67
N PHE A 21 2.99 13.33 -8.99
CA PHE A 21 4.20 12.87 -8.32
C PHE A 21 4.20 13.22 -6.82
N LEU A 22 3.85 14.46 -6.46
CA LEU A 22 3.79 14.88 -5.05
C LEU A 22 2.72 14.12 -4.27
N LEU A 23 1.56 13.88 -4.87
CA LEU A 23 0.50 13.06 -4.29
C LEU A 23 0.98 11.63 -4.08
N GLY A 24 1.63 11.04 -5.08
CA GLY A 24 2.28 9.74 -4.97
C GLY A 24 3.25 9.70 -3.79
N LEU A 25 4.14 10.68 -3.68
CA LEU A 25 5.14 10.78 -2.62
C LEU A 25 4.51 10.87 -1.22
N ALA A 26 3.49 11.72 -1.07
CA ALA A 26 2.74 11.81 0.18
C ALA A 26 2.08 10.47 0.53
N LEU A 27 1.43 9.82 -0.44
CA LEU A 27 0.80 8.51 -0.28
C LEU A 27 1.81 7.46 0.17
N GLY A 28 2.94 7.30 -0.54
CA GLY A 28 3.98 6.34 -0.20
C GLY A 28 4.54 6.54 1.19
N TYR A 29 4.80 7.80 1.57
CA TYR A 29 5.30 8.14 2.89
C TYR A 29 4.31 7.77 4.01
N ILE A 30 3.02 8.06 3.82
CA ILE A 30 1.96 7.75 4.79
C ILE A 30 1.67 6.24 4.83
N SER A 31 1.65 5.56 3.68
CA SER A 31 1.37 4.13 3.57
C SER A 31 2.33 3.27 4.39
N VAL A 32 3.64 3.58 4.39
CA VAL A 32 4.63 2.87 5.23
C VAL A 32 4.31 3.02 6.72
N LYS A 33 3.85 4.21 7.14
CA LYS A 33 3.41 4.44 8.53
C LYS A 33 2.08 3.76 8.84
N ALA A 34 1.18 3.60 7.88
CA ALA A 34 -0.05 2.84 8.05
C ALA A 34 0.24 1.34 8.16
N LEU A 35 1.21 0.84 7.40
CA LEU A 35 1.56 -0.59 7.34
C LEU A 35 1.95 -1.16 8.71
N LYS A 36 2.66 -0.40 9.56
CA LYS A 36 2.98 -0.84 10.92
C LYS A 36 1.73 -1.09 11.77
N TYR A 37 0.68 -0.30 11.61
CA TYR A 37 -0.58 -0.50 12.33
C TYR A 37 -1.37 -1.66 11.77
N ILE A 38 -1.36 -1.85 10.45
CA ILE A 38 -1.96 -3.02 9.79
C ILE A 38 -1.28 -4.31 10.26
N LEU A 39 0.06 -4.35 10.29
CA LEU A 39 0.79 -5.50 10.80
C LEU A 39 0.52 -5.76 12.29
N ALA A 40 0.46 -4.72 13.12
CA ALA A 40 0.09 -4.85 14.52
C ALA A 40 -1.34 -5.41 14.68
N PHE A 41 -2.30 -4.93 13.88
CA PHE A 41 -3.66 -5.45 13.86
C PHE A 41 -3.69 -6.93 13.45
N ILE A 42 -2.98 -7.32 12.39
CA ILE A 42 -2.86 -8.72 11.98
C ILE A 42 -2.25 -9.58 13.09
N ALA A 43 -1.22 -9.10 13.77
CA ALA A 43 -0.60 -9.81 14.89
C ALA A 43 -1.58 -10.00 16.06
N ILE A 44 -2.35 -8.96 16.41
CA ILE A 44 -3.40 -9.04 17.44
C ILE A 44 -4.47 -10.05 17.05
N LEU A 45 -4.93 -10.04 15.79
CA LEU A 45 -5.89 -11.03 15.29
C LEU A 45 -5.33 -12.45 15.34
N ALA A 46 -4.08 -12.64 14.91
CA ALA A 46 -3.43 -13.94 14.95
C ALA A 46 -3.29 -14.45 16.40
N LEU A 47 -2.90 -13.58 17.34
CA LEU A 47 -2.84 -13.90 18.76
C LEU A 47 -4.21 -14.24 19.34
N GLY A 48 -5.23 -13.42 19.07
CA GLY A 48 -6.60 -13.68 19.53
C GLY A 48 -7.17 -14.98 18.97
N THR A 49 -6.84 -15.30 17.73
CA THR A 49 -7.20 -16.57 17.10
C THR A 49 -6.46 -17.74 17.74
N PHE A 50 -5.15 -17.62 17.96
CA PHE A 50 -4.34 -18.64 18.65
C PHE A 50 -4.86 -18.93 20.06
N LEU A 51 -5.18 -17.89 20.84
CA LEU A 51 -5.78 -18.03 22.17
C LEU A 51 -7.17 -18.68 22.11
N SER A 52 -7.99 -18.35 21.11
CA SER A 52 -9.29 -19.00 20.89
C SER A 52 -9.16 -20.49 20.57
N ILE A 53 -8.20 -20.87 19.72
CA ILE A 53 -7.90 -22.28 19.40
C ILE A 53 -7.47 -23.02 20.66
N TRP A 54 -6.54 -22.42 21.42
CA TRP A 54 -6.05 -22.98 22.68
C TRP A 54 -7.20 -23.19 23.68
N SER A 55 -8.13 -22.25 23.77
CA SER A 55 -9.29 -22.33 24.67
C SER A 55 -10.31 -23.37 24.24
N LEU A 56 -10.45 -23.64 22.94
CA LEU A 56 -11.50 -24.51 22.38
C LEU A 56 -11.01 -25.94 22.13
N GLY A 57 -9.71 -26.20 22.26
CA GLY A 57 -9.11 -27.51 21.93
C GLY A 57 -9.22 -27.89 20.46
N THR A 58 -9.49 -26.91 19.58
CA THR A 58 -9.67 -27.11 18.14
C THR A 58 -8.33 -27.22 17.42
N THR A 59 -8.32 -27.83 16.22
CA THR A 59 -7.09 -28.05 15.45
C THR A 59 -6.78 -26.86 14.51
N PRO A 60 -5.50 -26.56 14.22
CA PRO A 60 -5.09 -25.46 13.34
C PRO A 60 -5.70 -25.50 11.92
N GLN A 61 -6.05 -26.69 11.43
CA GLN A 61 -6.62 -26.90 10.10
C GLN A 61 -8.00 -26.26 9.91
N ASP A 62 -8.84 -26.20 10.96
CA ASP A 62 -10.18 -25.62 10.87
C ASP A 62 -10.16 -24.08 10.83
N VAL A 63 -9.11 -23.47 11.39
CA VAL A 63 -8.92 -22.02 11.37
C VAL A 63 -8.38 -21.53 10.03
N LEU A 64 -7.49 -22.28 9.39
CA LEU A 64 -6.88 -21.90 8.12
C LEU A 64 -7.92 -21.75 7.00
N LYS A 65 -9.01 -22.55 7.03
CA LYS A 65 -10.15 -22.42 6.12
C LYS A 65 -10.87 -21.06 6.23
N ASN A 66 -10.91 -20.46 7.42
CA ASN A 66 -11.55 -19.15 7.63
C ASN A 66 -10.62 -17.97 7.33
N VAL A 67 -9.29 -18.16 7.40
CA VAL A 67 -8.29 -17.12 7.12
C VAL A 67 -8.09 -16.89 5.61
N GLY A 68 -8.35 -17.89 4.77
CA GLY A 68 -8.18 -17.78 3.30
C GLY A 68 -8.92 -16.58 2.68
N ILE A 69 -10.09 -16.22 3.21
CA ILE A 69 -10.90 -15.09 2.75
C ILE A 69 -10.17 -13.75 2.92
N ALA A 70 -9.41 -13.58 4.01
CA ALA A 70 -8.67 -12.34 4.28
C ALA A 70 -7.48 -12.15 3.34
N ILE A 71 -6.85 -13.25 2.91
CA ILE A 71 -5.71 -13.24 2.00
C ILE A 71 -6.16 -12.82 0.60
N ASP A 72 -7.30 -13.31 0.13
CA ASP A 72 -7.82 -12.94 -1.19
C ASP A 72 -8.33 -11.49 -1.23
N ALA A 73 -8.92 -10.99 -0.14
CA ALA A 73 -9.27 -9.58 -0.01
C ALA A 73 -8.02 -8.67 -0.05
N ALA A 74 -6.95 -9.06 0.64
CA ALA A 74 -5.67 -8.33 0.61
C ALA A 74 -5.04 -8.31 -0.79
N LYS A 75 -5.10 -9.43 -1.53
CA LYS A 75 -4.66 -9.50 -2.94
C LYS A 75 -5.50 -8.59 -3.83
N GLY A 76 -6.82 -8.59 -3.68
CA GLY A 76 -7.71 -7.71 -4.45
C GLY A 76 -7.38 -6.23 -4.25
N LEU A 77 -7.15 -5.81 -3.00
CA LEU A 77 -6.73 -4.45 -2.69
C LEU A 77 -5.35 -4.13 -3.27
N ALA A 78 -4.39 -5.05 -3.19
CA ALA A 78 -3.06 -4.85 -3.76
C ALA A 78 -3.10 -4.67 -5.29
N ILE A 79 -3.95 -5.42 -6.00
CA ILE A 79 -4.15 -5.29 -7.44
C ILE A 79 -4.80 -3.94 -7.78
N VAL A 80 -5.87 -3.56 -7.09
CA VAL A 80 -6.56 -2.28 -7.34
C VAL A 80 -5.65 -1.09 -7.05
N LEU A 81 -4.94 -1.10 -5.93
CA LEU A 81 -3.99 -0.05 -5.57
C LEU A 81 -2.83 0.01 -6.57
N GLY A 82 -2.33 -1.14 -7.03
CA GLY A 82 -1.27 -1.21 -8.04
C GLY A 82 -1.70 -0.68 -9.40
N LEU A 83 -2.95 -0.93 -9.81
CA LEU A 83 -3.53 -0.42 -11.06
C LEU A 83 -3.85 1.09 -10.99
N MET A 84 -4.22 1.62 -9.82
CA MET A 84 -4.48 3.06 -9.64
C MET A 84 -3.20 3.92 -9.61
N THR A 85 -2.04 3.32 -9.36
CA THR A 85 -0.74 3.98 -9.40
C THR A 85 -0.10 3.91 -10.79
N VAL A 86 -0.63 4.64 -11.78
CA VAL A 86 -0.03 4.72 -13.13
C VAL A 86 0.90 5.92 -13.26
N GLY A 87 2.06 5.70 -13.91
CA GLY A 87 2.97 6.73 -14.42
C GLY A 87 3.69 7.57 -13.35
N PRO A 88 3.40 8.87 -13.19
CA PRO A 88 4.11 9.73 -12.24
C PRO A 88 3.79 9.42 -10.76
N VAL A 89 2.58 8.95 -10.47
CA VAL A 89 2.11 8.69 -9.10
C VAL A 89 2.87 7.52 -8.45
N SER A 90 3.11 6.45 -9.21
CA SER A 90 3.86 5.28 -8.71
C SER A 90 5.32 5.62 -8.40
N ILE A 91 5.96 6.44 -9.23
CA ILE A 91 7.34 6.91 -8.98
C ILE A 91 7.39 7.73 -7.70
N GLY A 92 6.45 8.68 -7.54
CA GLY A 92 6.29 9.44 -6.30
C GLY A 92 6.11 8.52 -5.09
N PHE A 93 5.19 7.55 -5.18
CA PHE A 93 4.92 6.58 -4.13
C PHE A 93 6.16 5.79 -3.70
N ILE A 94 6.90 5.22 -4.65
CA ILE A 94 8.11 4.45 -4.34
C ILE A 94 9.13 5.33 -3.63
N VAL A 95 9.39 6.55 -4.13
CA VAL A 95 10.32 7.49 -3.50
C VAL A 95 9.86 7.89 -2.09
N GLY A 96 8.58 8.22 -1.93
CA GLY A 96 7.99 8.55 -0.63
C GLY A 96 8.08 7.39 0.37
N ALA A 97 7.85 6.16 -0.08
CA ALA A 97 8.00 4.97 0.73
C ALA A 97 9.46 4.74 1.14
N ILE A 98 10.43 4.88 0.22
CA ILE A 98 11.86 4.77 0.52
C ILE A 98 12.28 5.83 1.55
N ILE A 99 11.88 7.09 1.36
CA ILE A 99 12.18 8.17 2.33
C ILE A 99 11.58 7.84 3.71
N ALA A 100 10.34 7.35 3.76
CA ALA A 100 9.72 6.95 5.02
C ALA A 100 10.46 5.81 5.71
N LEU A 101 10.98 4.84 4.94
CA LEU A 101 11.75 3.72 5.47
C LEU A 101 13.13 4.16 5.99
N LEU A 102 13.79 5.10 5.31
CA LEU A 102 15.11 5.62 5.70
C LEU A 102 15.07 6.64 6.86
N LYS A 103 13.94 7.35 7.04
CA LYS A 103 13.70 8.25 8.19
C LYS A 103 13.10 7.55 9.41
N LYS A 104 12.85 6.24 9.32
CA LYS A 104 12.33 5.41 10.41
C LYS A 104 13.48 4.88 11.25
#